data_AF-A0A1R3JU78-F1
#
_entry.id   AF-A0A1R3JU78-F1
#
_cell.length_a   1.000
_cell.length_b   1.000
_cell.length_c   1.000
_cell.angle_alpha   90.00
_cell.angle_beta   90.00
_cell.angle_gamma   90.00
#
_symmetry.space_group_name_H-M   'P 1'
#
loop_
_entity.id
_entity.type
_entity.pdbx_description
1 polymer ?
#
loop_
_entity_poly.entity_id
_entity_poly.type
_entity_poly.pdbx_seq_one_letter_code
_entity_poly.pdbx_strand_id
1 'polypeptide(L)'
;MIDLNSCVIPNFNILLENGVPKSSIINAFHFCAYNLLTNPDYFKEIVNLVKERGFNPLERKFLDAVVVVRQNSKSNWESKFDVYKKWGLSEEQIWEAFLKYPRVMAVSEDKIAKTMEFLVNTMGIQPSAIANQGSLWDRA
;
A
#
# COMPACT_ATOMS: atom_id res chain seq x y z
N MET A 1 19.09 -15.95 3.40
CA MET A 1 19.84 -14.68 3.46
C MET A 1 19.71 -14.01 2.11
N ILE A 2 19.09 -12.84 2.03
CA ILE A 2 18.91 -12.11 0.76
C ILE A 2 20.26 -11.47 0.42
N ASP A 3 20.81 -11.76 -0.76
CA ASP A 3 22.00 -11.05 -1.25
C ASP A 3 21.57 -9.64 -1.69
N LEU A 4 22.05 -8.65 -0.95
CA LEU A 4 21.75 -7.24 -1.16
C LEU A 4 22.05 -6.80 -2.59
N ASN A 5 23.19 -7.24 -3.14
CA ASN A 5 23.60 -6.88 -4.50
C ASN A 5 22.72 -7.55 -5.55
N SER A 6 22.26 -8.78 -5.30
CA SER A 6 21.32 -9.49 -6.17
C SER A 6 19.91 -8.91 -6.21
N CYS A 7 19.53 -8.04 -5.27
CA CYS A 7 18.18 -7.45 -5.20
C CYS A 7 18.15 -5.98 -5.60
N VAL A 8 19.17 -5.19 -5.24
CA VAL A 8 19.18 -3.73 -5.52
C VAL A 8 19.08 -3.46 -7.02
N ILE A 9 19.98 -4.01 -7.82
CA ILE A 9 20.04 -3.71 -9.26
C ILE A 9 18.79 -4.22 -9.98
N PRO A 10 18.34 -5.48 -9.79
CA PRO A 10 17.13 -5.95 -10.46
C PRO A 10 15.89 -5.17 -10.06
N ASN A 11 15.69 -4.87 -8.77
CA ASN A 11 14.48 -4.16 -8.33
C ASN A 11 14.49 -2.69 -8.76
N PHE A 12 15.66 -2.07 -8.84
CA PHE A 12 15.82 -0.77 -9.47
C PHE A 12 15.39 -0.79 -10.94
N ASN A 13 15.86 -1.77 -11.70
CA ASN A 13 15.52 -1.90 -13.12
C ASN A 13 14.05 -2.21 -13.32
N ILE A 14 13.45 -3.07 -12.50
CA ILE A 14 12.00 -3.38 -12.54
C ILE A 14 11.17 -2.09 -12.39
N LEU A 15 11.52 -1.21 -11.44
CA LEU A 15 10.82 0.07 -11.27
C LEU A 15 11.04 1.00 -12.47
N LEU A 16 12.28 1.07 -12.97
CA LEU A 16 12.64 1.93 -14.09
C LEU A 16 11.91 1.52 -15.38
N GLU A 17 11.94 0.23 -15.72
CA GLU A 17 11.24 -0.35 -16.87
C GLU A 17 9.72 -0.17 -16.77
N ASN A 18 9.19 -0.09 -15.55
CA ASN A 18 7.76 0.18 -15.32
C ASN A 18 7.38 1.66 -15.37
N GLY A 19 8.35 2.55 -15.60
CA GLY A 19 8.13 3.98 -15.82
C GLY A 19 8.29 4.85 -14.57
N VAL A 20 8.83 4.30 -13.47
CA VAL A 20 9.09 5.10 -12.26
C VAL A 20 10.30 6.02 -12.52
N PRO A 21 10.21 7.33 -12.22
CA PRO A 21 11.33 8.25 -12.42
C PRO A 21 12.56 7.83 -11.61
N LYS A 22 13.75 7.87 -12.25
CA LYS A 22 15.01 7.46 -11.63
C LYS A 22 15.27 8.12 -10.27
N SER A 23 14.99 9.42 -10.15
CA SER A 23 15.11 10.17 -8.89
C SER A 23 14.18 9.65 -7.80
N SER A 24 12.93 9.31 -8.15
CA SER A 24 11.96 8.70 -7.24
C SER A 24 12.43 7.33 -6.76
N ILE A 25 13.02 6.52 -7.64
CA ILE A 25 13.59 5.20 -7.28
C ILE A 25 14.75 5.38 -6.29
N ILE A 26 15.69 6.29 -6.57
CA ILE A 26 16.83 6.57 -5.68
C ILE A 26 16.33 7.01 -4.30
N ASN A 27 15.37 7.94 -4.25
CA ASN A 27 14.77 8.37 -2.99
C ASN A 27 14.10 7.21 -2.24
N ALA A 28 13.39 6.32 -2.95
CA ALA A 28 12.74 5.18 -2.33
C ALA A 28 13.73 4.17 -1.75
N PHE A 29 14.86 3.91 -2.42
CA PHE A 29 15.93 3.10 -1.85
C PHE A 29 16.61 3.78 -0.65
N HIS A 30 16.69 5.11 -0.63
CA HIS A 30 17.26 5.83 0.51
C HIS A 30 16.38 5.74 1.77
N PHE A 31 15.07 5.93 1.65
CA PHE A 31 14.15 5.97 2.79
C PHE A 31 13.48 4.64 3.14
N CYS A 32 13.34 3.74 2.16
CA CYS A 32 12.54 2.51 2.29
C CYS A 32 13.31 1.27 1.78
N ALA A 33 14.65 1.27 1.84
CA ALA A 33 15.51 0.20 1.34
C ALA A 33 14.98 -1.20 1.65
N TYR A 34 14.69 -1.49 2.92
CA TYR A 34 14.22 -2.79 3.38
C TYR A 34 12.98 -3.33 2.63
N ASN A 35 12.06 -2.43 2.27
CA ASN A 35 10.84 -2.83 1.56
C ASN A 35 11.11 -3.17 0.10
N LEU A 36 12.10 -2.51 -0.51
CA LEU A 36 12.50 -2.71 -1.91
C LEU A 36 13.53 -3.83 -2.08
N LEU A 37 14.16 -4.30 -1.00
CA LEU A 37 15.13 -5.40 -1.00
C LEU A 37 14.43 -6.74 -0.84
N THR A 38 13.70 -7.16 -1.88
CA THR A 38 13.03 -8.46 -1.93
C THR A 38 13.45 -9.24 -3.17
N ASN A 39 13.10 -10.52 -3.22
CA ASN A 39 13.38 -11.36 -4.38
C ASN A 39 12.81 -10.68 -5.67
N PRO A 40 13.59 -10.58 -6.77
CA PRO A 40 13.15 -9.82 -7.95
C PRO A 40 11.90 -10.34 -8.65
N ASP A 41 11.69 -11.65 -8.68
CA ASP A 41 10.51 -12.24 -9.32
C ASP A 41 9.24 -11.85 -8.55
N TYR A 42 9.28 -12.01 -7.23
CA TYR A 42 8.18 -11.57 -6.36
C TYR A 42 7.98 -10.05 -6.38
N PHE A 43 9.08 -9.27 -6.44
CA PHE A 43 9.00 -7.82 -6.57
C PHE A 43 8.30 -7.40 -7.86
N LYS A 44 8.61 -8.07 -8.98
CA LYS A 44 7.99 -7.83 -10.27
C LYS A 44 6.49 -8.10 -10.25
N GLU A 45 6.06 -9.18 -9.60
CA GLU A 45 4.63 -9.48 -9.40
C GLU A 45 3.91 -8.34 -8.66
N ILE A 46 4.52 -7.83 -7.59
CA ILE A 46 3.95 -6.71 -6.82
C ILE A 46 3.85 -5.43 -7.66
N VAL A 47 4.93 -5.08 -8.38
CA VAL A 47 4.96 -3.88 -9.23
C VAL A 47 3.90 -3.97 -10.34
N ASN A 48 3.75 -5.14 -10.97
CA ASN A 48 2.73 -5.37 -11.97
C ASN A 48 1.32 -5.27 -11.38
N LEU A 49 1.06 -5.91 -10.24
CA LEU A 49 -0.24 -5.84 -9.56
C LEU A 49 -0.62 -4.39 -9.25
N VAL A 50 0.29 -3.60 -8.69
CA VAL A 50 0.03 -2.18 -8.37
C VAL A 50 -0.28 -1.38 -9.64
N LYS A 51 0.46 -1.62 -10.72
CA LYS A 51 0.23 -0.95 -12.01
C LYS A 51 -1.10 -1.34 -12.64
N GLU A 52 -1.44 -2.62 -12.65
CA GLU A 52 -2.72 -3.15 -13.15
C GLU A 52 -3.93 -2.60 -12.39
N ARG A 53 -3.76 -2.31 -11.09
CA ARG A 53 -4.80 -1.69 -10.26
C ARG A 53 -5.01 -0.20 -10.53
N GLY A 54 -4.23 0.40 -11.44
CA GLY A 54 -4.45 1.77 -11.91
C GLY A 54 -3.57 2.82 -11.23
N PHE A 55 -2.53 2.43 -10.48
CA PHE A 55 -1.57 3.39 -9.96
C PHE A 55 -0.67 3.91 -11.10
N ASN A 56 -0.52 5.23 -11.17
CA ASN A 56 0.39 5.90 -12.10
C ASN A 56 1.84 5.82 -11.60
N PRO A 57 2.78 5.16 -12.33
CA PRO A 57 4.19 5.03 -11.93
C PRO A 57 4.95 6.34 -11.74
N LEU A 58 4.43 7.45 -12.29
CA LEU A 58 5.01 8.79 -12.14
C LEU A 58 4.67 9.43 -10.79
N GLU A 59 3.67 8.92 -10.09
CA GLU A 59 3.21 9.49 -8.81
C GLU A 59 3.86 8.76 -7.62
N ARG A 60 4.16 9.52 -6.56
CA ARG A 60 4.75 8.98 -5.33
C ARG A 60 3.94 7.82 -4.74
N LYS A 61 2.60 7.91 -4.80
CA LYS A 61 1.69 6.91 -4.26
C LYS A 61 1.85 5.53 -4.90
N PHE A 62 2.43 5.44 -6.10
CA PHE A 62 2.78 4.15 -6.72
C PHE A 62 3.81 3.39 -5.88
N LEU A 63 4.88 4.05 -5.47
CA LEU A 63 5.92 3.44 -4.64
C LEU A 63 5.39 3.12 -3.24
N ASP A 64 4.55 3.99 -2.68
CA ASP A 64 3.87 3.71 -1.40
C ASP A 64 2.99 2.44 -1.52
N ALA A 65 2.23 2.29 -2.61
CA ALA A 65 1.43 1.09 -2.87
C ALA A 65 2.27 -0.17 -3.02
N VAL A 66 3.39 -0.12 -3.76
CA VAL A 66 4.35 -1.23 -3.87
C VAL A 66 4.84 -1.66 -2.48
N VAL A 67 5.22 -0.69 -1.65
CA VAL A 67 5.67 -0.96 -0.27
C VAL A 67 4.56 -1.60 0.55
N VAL A 68 3.33 -1.07 0.49
CA VAL A 68 2.20 -1.61 1.26
C VAL A 68 1.82 -3.02 0.81
N VAL A 69 1.75 -3.28 -0.49
CA VAL A 69 1.49 -4.64 -0.99
C VAL A 69 2.58 -5.60 -0.53
N ARG A 70 3.85 -5.21 -0.63
CA ARG A 70 4.99 -6.02 -0.18
C ARG A 70 4.98 -6.34 1.32
N GLN A 71 4.45 -5.45 2.14
CA GLN A 71 4.39 -5.62 3.60
C GLN A 71 3.31 -6.60 4.05
N ASN A 72 2.36 -6.92 3.18
CA ASN A 72 1.16 -7.67 3.54
C ASN A 72 1.09 -8.96 2.71
N SER A 73 0.96 -10.10 3.40
CA SER A 73 0.59 -11.34 2.72
C SER A 73 -0.80 -11.22 2.12
N LYS A 74 -1.12 -12.08 1.14
CA LYS A 74 -2.48 -12.19 0.59
C LYS A 74 -3.53 -12.41 1.69
N SER A 75 -3.23 -13.27 2.67
CA SER A 75 -4.13 -13.51 3.81
C SER A 75 -4.33 -12.27 4.69
N ASN A 76 -3.29 -11.47 4.90
CA ASN A 76 -3.40 -10.22 5.65
C ASN A 76 -4.26 -9.19 4.89
N TRP A 77 -4.10 -9.12 3.57
CA TRP A 77 -4.97 -8.32 2.70
C TRP A 77 -6.44 -8.70 2.84
N GLU A 78 -6.76 -9.98 2.68
CA GLU A 78 -8.14 -10.49 2.77
C GLU A 78 -8.74 -10.21 4.16
N SER A 79 -7.98 -10.47 5.22
CA SER A 79 -8.46 -10.25 6.59
C SER A 79 -8.72 -8.77 6.90
N LYS A 80 -7.87 -7.85 6.42
CA LYS A 80 -8.12 -6.40 6.51
C LYS A 80 -9.36 -5.96 5.73
N PHE A 81 -9.61 -6.53 4.55
CA PHE A 81 -10.84 -6.27 3.80
C PHE A 81 -12.07 -6.69 4.62
N ASP A 82 -12.02 -7.84 5.28
CA ASP A 82 -13.12 -8.29 6.15
C ASP A 82 -13.35 -7.34 7.33
N VAL A 83 -12.30 -6.75 7.90
CA VAL A 83 -12.45 -5.70 8.93
C VAL A 83 -13.23 -4.51 8.37
N TYR A 84 -12.84 -3.97 7.22
CA TYR A 84 -13.56 -2.84 6.61
C TYR A 84 -15.01 -3.20 6.22
N LYS A 85 -15.24 -4.40 5.69
CA LYS A 85 -16.58 -4.89 5.32
C LYS A 85 -17.52 -4.98 6.53
N LYS A 86 -17.02 -5.35 7.72
CA LYS A 86 -17.79 -5.32 8.98
C LYS A 86 -18.29 -3.92 9.36
N TRP A 87 -17.60 -2.87 8.90
CA TRP A 87 -18.00 -1.47 9.08
C TRP A 87 -18.85 -0.94 7.90
N GLY A 88 -19.28 -1.80 6.98
CA GLY A 88 -20.21 -1.43 5.90
C GLY A 88 -19.56 -0.88 4.63
N LEU A 89 -18.22 -0.98 4.48
CA LEU A 89 -17.58 -0.64 3.21
C LEU A 89 -17.76 -1.78 2.20
N SER A 90 -18.06 -1.42 0.95
CA SER A 90 -17.99 -2.36 -0.17
C SER A 90 -16.53 -2.63 -0.55
N GLU A 91 -16.30 -3.71 -1.30
CA GLU A 91 -14.96 -4.03 -1.78
C GLU A 91 -14.39 -2.93 -2.70
N GLU A 92 -15.25 -2.34 -3.53
CA GLU A 92 -14.93 -1.23 -4.41
C GLU A 92 -14.48 -0.01 -3.62
N GLN A 93 -15.20 0.33 -2.55
CA GLN A 93 -14.84 1.46 -1.68
C GLN A 93 -13.49 1.26 -0.97
N ILE A 94 -13.15 0.02 -0.61
CA ILE A 94 -11.85 -0.29 -0.01
C ILE A 94 -10.74 -0.13 -1.06
N TRP A 95 -10.97 -0.61 -2.29
CA TRP A 95 -10.03 -0.42 -3.39
C TRP A 95 -9.84 1.05 -3.76
N GLU A 96 -10.92 1.83 -3.82
CA GLU A 96 -10.87 3.28 -4.02
C GLU A 96 -10.06 3.98 -2.92
N ALA A 97 -10.29 3.60 -1.66
CA ALA A 97 -9.53 4.12 -0.52
C ALA A 97 -8.04 3.80 -0.67
N PHE A 98 -7.70 2.56 -1.04
CA PHE A 98 -6.31 2.14 -1.25
C PHE A 98 -5.66 2.88 -2.42
N LEU A 99 -6.35 3.02 -3.55
CA LEU A 99 -5.88 3.74 -4.74
C LEU A 99 -5.58 5.21 -4.45
N LYS A 100 -6.41 5.82 -3.59
CA LYS A 100 -6.25 7.20 -3.18
C LYS A 100 -5.18 7.35 -2.10
N TYR A 101 -5.15 6.43 -1.13
CA TYR A 101 -4.29 6.46 0.05
C TYR A 101 -3.80 5.05 0.42
N PRO A 102 -2.66 4.60 -0.12
CA PRO A 102 -2.15 3.25 0.13
C PRO A 102 -2.00 2.88 1.61
N ARG A 103 -1.75 3.88 2.46
CA ARG A 103 -1.56 3.72 3.91
C ARG A 103 -2.77 3.15 4.66
N VAL A 104 -3.98 3.22 4.10
CA VAL A 104 -5.16 2.58 4.71
C VAL A 104 -4.93 1.07 4.91
N MET A 105 -4.16 0.44 4.01
CA MET A 105 -3.82 -0.98 4.09
C MET A 105 -2.46 -1.25 4.79
N ALA A 106 -1.72 -0.23 5.19
CA ALA A 106 -0.39 -0.37 5.82
C ALA A 106 -0.46 -0.64 7.33
N VAL A 107 -1.53 -0.21 7.99
CA VAL A 107 -1.71 -0.33 9.44
C VAL A 107 -2.21 -1.73 9.85
N SER A 108 -2.19 -2.06 11.14
CA SER A 108 -2.74 -3.33 11.65
C SER A 108 -4.28 -3.35 11.60
N GLU A 109 -4.86 -4.55 11.60
CA GLU A 109 -6.30 -4.76 11.73
C GLU A 109 -6.88 -4.10 12.99
N ASP A 110 -6.22 -4.24 14.14
CA ASP A 110 -6.58 -3.55 15.39
C ASP A 110 -6.67 -2.04 15.22
N LYS A 111 -5.74 -1.43 14.48
CA LYS A 111 -5.74 0.00 14.26
C LYS A 111 -6.86 0.41 13.31
N ILE A 112 -7.14 -0.40 12.29
CA ILE A 112 -8.32 -0.23 11.43
C ILE A 112 -9.59 -0.26 12.27
N ALA A 113 -9.78 -1.30 13.07
CA ALA A 113 -10.97 -1.48 13.89
C ALA A 113 -11.18 -0.31 14.87
N LYS A 114 -10.13 0.10 15.60
CA LYS A 114 -10.21 1.24 16.54
C LYS A 114 -10.49 2.56 15.85
N THR A 115 -9.88 2.79 14.68
CA THR A 115 -10.09 4.01 13.89
C THR A 115 -11.53 4.07 13.38
N MET A 116 -12.04 2.95 12.85
CA MET A 116 -13.42 2.85 12.38
C MET A 116 -14.43 2.99 13.52
N GLU A 117 -14.19 2.36 14.67
CA GLU A 117 -15.04 2.50 15.86
C GLU A 117 -15.14 3.97 16.30
N PHE A 118 -14.02 4.66 16.38
CA PHE A 118 -14.01 6.07 16.73
C PHE A 118 -14.76 6.92 15.69
N LEU A 119 -14.44 6.79 14.41
CA LEU A 119 -15.02 7.65 13.37
C LEU A 119 -16.52 7.37 13.14
N VAL A 120 -16.92 6.10 13.12
CA VAL A 120 -18.31 5.71 12.85
C VAL A 120 -19.17 5.86 14.11
N ASN A 121 -18.76 5.27 15.24
CA ASN A 121 -19.61 5.23 16.43
C ASN A 121 -19.49 6.50 17.27
N THR A 122 -18.28 7.06 17.42
CA THR A 122 -18.07 8.25 18.26
C THR A 122 -18.37 9.54 17.50
N MET A 123 -17.92 9.65 16.25
CA MET A 123 -18.09 10.87 15.45
C MET A 123 -19.29 10.85 14.50
N GLY A 124 -19.96 9.70 14.32
CA GLY A 124 -21.12 9.59 13.43
C GLY A 124 -20.79 9.74 11.93
N ILE A 125 -19.51 9.56 11.55
CA ILE A 125 -19.06 9.71 10.17
C ILE A 125 -19.49 8.47 9.37
N GLN A 126 -20.05 8.71 8.18
CA GLN A 126 -20.41 7.62 7.28
C GLN A 126 -19.15 6.87 6.81
N PRO A 127 -19.13 5.52 6.85
CA PRO A 127 -17.95 4.73 6.48
C PRO A 127 -17.38 5.06 5.10
N SER A 128 -18.24 5.34 4.11
CA SER A 128 -17.85 5.74 2.75
C SER A 128 -17.11 7.09 2.68
N ALA A 129 -17.32 7.98 3.65
CA ALA A 129 -16.60 9.25 3.75
C ALA A 129 -15.18 9.07 4.31
N ILE A 130 -14.94 8.01 5.11
CA ILE A 130 -13.63 7.72 5.73
C ILE A 130 -12.63 7.24 4.68
N ALA A 131 -13.08 6.45 3.69
CA ALA A 131 -12.30 6.02 2.53
C ALA A 131 -11.63 7.19 1.78
N ASN A 132 -12.11 8.42 1.97
CA ASN A 132 -11.64 9.62 1.30
C ASN A 132 -10.62 10.46 2.09
N GLN A 133 -10.17 10.03 3.28
CA GLN A 133 -9.25 10.78 4.15
C GLN A 133 -8.00 10.00 4.55
N GLY A 134 -6.91 10.12 3.78
CA GLY A 134 -5.66 9.40 4.01
C GLY A 134 -4.89 9.79 5.28
N SER A 135 -5.02 11.05 5.72
CA SER A 135 -4.29 11.58 6.88
C SER A 135 -4.67 10.93 8.22
N LEU A 136 -5.84 10.28 8.27
CA LEU A 136 -6.31 9.53 9.46
C LEU A 136 -5.41 8.32 9.75
N TRP A 137 -4.74 7.80 8.72
CA TRP A 137 -3.92 6.60 8.80
C TRP A 137 -2.44 6.90 9.08
N ASP A 138 -2.05 8.19 9.13
CA ASP A 138 -0.67 8.64 9.30
C ASP A 138 -0.21 8.77 10.76
N ARG A 139 -1.12 8.83 11.72
CA ARG A 139 -0.80 9.06 13.13
C ARG A 139 -0.46 7.74 13.82
N ALA A 140 0.81 7.36 13.80
CA ALA A 140 1.38 6.30 14.64
C ALA A 140 1.37 6.72 16.11
#